data_AF-A0A503E6Q5-F1
#
_entry.id   AF-A0A503E6Q5-F1
#
_cell.length_a   1.000
_cell.length_b   1.000
_cell.length_c   1.000
_cell.angle_alpha   90.00
_cell.angle_beta   90.00
_cell.angle_gamma   90.00
#
_symmetry.space_group_name_H-M   'P 1'
#
loop_
_entity.id
_entity.type
_entity.pdbx_description
1 polymer ?
#
loop_
_entity_poly.entity_id
_entity_poly.type
_entity_poly.pdbx_seq_one_letter_code
_entity_poly.pdbx_strand_id
1 'polypeptide(L)'
;MKWLNLITGGYASLIAYGIAAALIVAAFGYTYHLGSAHTAAAWQLKYDQREVAIAKATNAEISRQAQANAQAKSLEAQRIAELETANQALEQLIKEKSDEANADPDRDRVSLSDGSGMRIDAIH
;
A
#
# COMPACT_ATOMS: atom_id res chain seq x y z
N MET A 1 72.35 -26.86 23.51
CA MET A 1 72.32 -25.40 23.73
C MET A 1 73.53 -24.65 23.12
N LYS A 2 74.79 -25.09 23.29
CA LYS A 2 75.98 -24.40 22.73
C LYS A 2 75.99 -24.26 21.20
N TRP A 3 75.52 -25.26 20.45
CA TRP A 3 75.47 -25.22 18.98
C TRP A 3 74.37 -24.30 18.42
N LEU A 4 73.20 -24.24 19.09
CA LEU A 4 72.14 -23.29 18.71
C LEU A 4 72.61 -21.84 18.91
N ASN A 5 73.26 -21.54 20.04
CA ASN A 5 73.78 -20.19 20.31
C ASN A 5 74.90 -19.76 19.35
N LEU A 6 75.66 -20.70 18.80
CA LEU A 6 76.69 -20.42 17.79
C LEU A 6 76.08 -20.01 16.44
N ILE A 7 74.94 -20.60 16.07
CA ILE A 7 74.24 -20.34 14.80
C ILE A 7 73.33 -19.12 14.90
N THR A 8 72.71 -18.89 16.07
CA THR A 8 71.76 -17.79 16.28
C THR A 8 72.37 -16.59 17.01
N GLY A 9 73.69 -16.56 17.23
CA GLY A 9 74.39 -15.49 17.95
C GLY A 9 73.92 -15.24 19.38
N GLY A 10 73.39 -16.27 20.08
CA GLY A 10 72.80 -16.12 21.42
C GLY A 10 71.33 -15.72 21.46
N TYR A 11 70.70 -15.42 20.32
CA TYR A 11 69.30 -14.99 20.23
C TYR A 11 68.30 -16.14 20.05
N ALA A 12 68.71 -17.40 20.25
CA ALA A 12 67.88 -18.58 20.00
C ALA A 12 66.52 -18.52 20.73
N SER A 13 66.52 -18.03 21.97
CA SER A 13 65.30 -17.82 22.75
C SER A 13 64.40 -16.75 22.14
N LEU A 14 64.95 -15.62 21.71
CA LEU A 14 64.20 -14.53 21.09
C LEU A 14 63.62 -14.93 19.72
N ILE A 15 64.35 -15.70 18.92
CA ILE A 15 63.84 -16.27 17.66
C ILE A 15 62.69 -17.24 17.96
N ALA A 16 62.83 -18.11 18.96
CA ALA A 16 61.77 -19.02 19.36
C ALA A 16 60.51 -18.27 19.85
N TYR A 17 60.67 -17.23 20.67
CA TYR A 17 59.55 -16.38 21.10
C TYR A 17 58.92 -15.61 19.93
N GLY A 18 59.71 -15.13 18.98
CA GLY A 18 59.21 -14.47 17.77
C GLY A 18 58.37 -15.41 16.90
N ILE A 19 58.82 -16.65 16.69
CA ILE A 19 58.05 -17.67 15.96
C ILE A 19 56.77 -18.03 16.71
N ALA A 20 56.84 -18.21 18.03
CA ALA A 20 55.67 -18.50 18.85
C ALA A 20 54.63 -17.36 18.77
N ALA A 21 55.06 -16.10 18.87
CA ALA A 21 54.18 -14.95 18.75
C ALA A 21 53.54 -14.87 17.35
N ALA A 22 54.31 -15.11 16.29
CA ALA A 22 53.80 -15.10 14.91
C ALA A 22 52.73 -16.19 14.70
N LEU A 23 52.93 -17.39 15.24
CA LEU A 23 51.95 -18.48 15.16
C LEU A 23 50.65 -18.12 15.90
N ILE A 24 50.74 -17.49 17.07
CA ILE A 24 49.56 -17.04 17.82
C ILE A 24 48.79 -15.99 17.01
N VAL A 25 49.46 -14.97 16.48
CA VAL A 25 48.82 -13.93 15.67
C VAL A 25 48.17 -14.51 14.41
N ALA A 26 48.84 -15.44 13.73
CA ALA A 26 48.29 -16.10 12.55
C ALA A 26 47.03 -16.94 12.90
N ALA A 27 47.06 -17.69 13.99
CA ALA A 27 45.92 -18.50 14.43
C ALA A 27 44.71 -17.63 14.82
N PHE A 28 44.92 -16.55 15.57
CA PHE A 28 43.87 -15.60 15.93
C PHE A 28 43.33 -14.85 14.71
N GLY A 29 44.20 -14.40 13.81
CA GLY A 29 43.78 -13.73 12.57
C GLY A 29 42.95 -14.63 11.67
N TYR A 30 43.37 -15.89 11.50
CA TYR A 30 42.64 -16.87 10.69
C TYR A 30 41.27 -17.22 11.27
N THR A 31 41.19 -17.49 12.58
CA THR A 31 39.92 -17.81 13.25
C THR A 31 38.96 -16.63 13.25
N TYR A 32 39.46 -15.42 13.49
CA TYR A 32 38.66 -14.20 13.42
C TYR A 32 38.13 -13.95 12.01
N HIS A 33 38.97 -14.09 10.98
CA HIS A 33 38.57 -13.89 9.59
C HIS A 33 37.52 -14.93 9.15
N LEU A 34 37.72 -16.21 9.46
CA LEU A 34 36.74 -17.26 9.17
C LEU A 34 35.40 -17.01 9.89
N GLY A 35 35.47 -16.64 11.17
CA GLY A 35 34.29 -16.30 11.96
C GLY A 35 33.53 -15.10 11.36
N SER A 36 34.26 -14.06 10.97
CA SER A 36 33.70 -12.86 10.34
C SER A 36 33.10 -13.16 8.97
N ALA A 37 33.76 -13.96 8.14
CA ALA A 37 33.23 -14.37 6.84
C ALA A 37 31.95 -15.20 6.97
N HIS A 38 31.91 -16.12 7.94
CA HIS A 38 30.73 -16.92 8.23
C HIS A 38 29.56 -16.07 8.73
N THR A 39 29.80 -15.12 9.64
CA THR A 39 28.75 -14.23 10.12
C THR A 39 28.25 -13.30 9.01
N ALA A 40 29.14 -12.76 8.17
CA ALA A 40 28.77 -11.96 7.02
C ALA A 40 27.86 -12.74 6.05
N ALA A 41 28.23 -13.99 5.71
CA ALA A 41 27.40 -14.85 4.86
C ALA A 41 26.04 -15.16 5.48
N ALA A 42 25.99 -15.46 6.78
CA ALA A 42 24.74 -15.73 7.48
C ALA A 42 23.79 -14.52 7.52
N TRP A 43 24.34 -13.31 7.71
CA TRP A 43 23.55 -12.09 7.67
C TRP A 43 23.10 -11.74 6.25
N GLN A 44 23.98 -11.87 5.26
CA GLN A 44 23.62 -11.66 3.86
C GLN A 44 22.46 -12.56 3.45
N LEU A 45 22.51 -13.86 3.78
CA LEU A 45 21.42 -14.79 3.51
C LEU A 45 20.10 -14.35 4.18
N LYS A 46 20.15 -13.89 5.44
CA LYS A 46 18.96 -13.38 6.14
C LYS A 46 18.38 -12.15 5.47
N TYR A 47 19.23 -11.25 4.96
CA TYR A 47 18.80 -10.08 4.21
C TYR A 47 18.16 -10.47 2.88
N ASP A 48 18.81 -11.34 2.10
CA ASP A 48 18.30 -11.78 0.81
C ASP A 48 16.93 -12.47 0.95
N GLN A 49 16.77 -13.33 1.98
CA GLN A 49 15.50 -13.96 2.30
C GLN A 49 14.41 -12.94 2.68
N ARG A 50 14.77 -11.90 3.45
CA ARG A 50 13.84 -10.84 3.82
C ARG A 50 13.41 -10.02 2.62
N GLU A 51 14.33 -9.63 1.75
CA GLU A 51 14.04 -8.86 0.53
C GLU A 51 13.10 -9.63 -0.39
N VAL A 52 13.35 -10.93 -0.60
CA VAL A 52 12.44 -11.78 -1.38
C VAL A 52 11.05 -11.87 -0.75
N ALA A 53 10.97 -12.04 0.58
CA ALA A 53 9.70 -12.10 1.30
C ALA A 53 8.93 -10.78 1.22
N ILE A 54 9.61 -9.64 1.38
CA ILE A 54 9.03 -8.30 1.25
C ILE A 54 8.52 -8.08 -0.16
N ALA A 55 9.34 -8.36 -1.19
CA ALA A 55 8.94 -8.21 -2.58
C ALA A 55 7.70 -9.06 -2.92
N LYS A 56 7.65 -10.30 -2.42
CA LYS A 56 6.48 -11.17 -2.58
C LYS A 56 5.23 -10.60 -1.90
N ALA A 57 5.35 -10.11 -0.67
CA ALA A 57 4.26 -9.52 0.08
C ALA A 57 3.74 -8.23 -0.59
N THR A 58 4.65 -7.35 -1.01
CA THR A 58 4.32 -6.12 -1.73
C THR A 58 3.59 -6.41 -3.03
N ASN A 59 4.07 -7.36 -3.84
CA ASN A 59 3.42 -7.73 -5.10
C ASN A 59 2.02 -8.33 -4.86
N ALA A 60 1.85 -9.14 -3.82
CA ALA A 60 0.53 -9.67 -3.45
C ALA A 60 -0.45 -8.55 -3.05
N GLU A 61 0.02 -7.55 -2.29
CA GLU A 61 -0.81 -6.43 -1.88
C GLU A 61 -1.17 -5.51 -3.05
N ILE A 62 -0.22 -5.23 -3.95
CA ILE A 62 -0.49 -4.49 -5.20
C ILE A 62 -1.56 -5.21 -6.02
N SER A 63 -1.47 -6.53 -6.15
CA SER A 63 -2.47 -7.32 -6.88
C SER A 63 -3.85 -7.27 -6.22
N ARG A 64 -3.91 -7.38 -4.88
CA ARG A 64 -5.16 -7.26 -4.11
C ARG A 64 -5.82 -5.89 -4.30
N GLN A 65 -5.04 -4.81 -4.22
CA GLN A 65 -5.53 -3.45 -4.41
C GLN A 65 -5.99 -3.22 -5.85
N ALA A 66 -5.24 -3.70 -6.85
CA ALA A 66 -5.61 -3.59 -8.25
C ALA A 66 -6.94 -4.31 -8.54
N GLN A 67 -7.14 -5.51 -7.99
CA GLN A 67 -8.39 -6.25 -8.14
C GLN A 67 -9.57 -5.52 -7.47
N ALA A 68 -9.39 -5.04 -6.23
CA ALA A 68 -10.43 -4.30 -5.52
C ALA A 68 -10.82 -3.01 -6.28
N ASN A 69 -9.83 -2.28 -6.81
CA ASN A 69 -10.07 -1.07 -7.59
C ASN A 69 -10.78 -1.37 -8.92
N ALA A 70 -10.43 -2.46 -9.60
CA ALA A 70 -11.10 -2.88 -10.83
C ALA A 70 -12.57 -3.24 -10.57
N GLN A 71 -12.85 -3.96 -9.48
CA GLN A 71 -14.22 -4.29 -9.07
C GLN A 71 -15.01 -3.03 -8.72
N ALA A 72 -14.44 -2.13 -7.92
CA ALA A 72 -15.06 -0.86 -7.55
C ALA A 72 -15.42 -0.02 -8.79
N LYS A 73 -14.49 0.12 -9.75
CA LYS A 73 -14.74 0.83 -11.01
C LYS A 73 -15.86 0.18 -11.83
N SER A 74 -15.96 -1.15 -11.84
CA SER A 74 -17.05 -1.83 -12.57
C SER A 74 -18.41 -1.56 -11.93
N LEU A 75 -18.48 -1.55 -10.59
CA LEU A 75 -19.70 -1.24 -9.85
C LEU A 75 -20.10 0.23 -10.02
N GLU A 76 -19.13 1.14 -10.00
CA GLU A 76 -19.36 2.56 -10.26
C GLU A 76 -19.90 2.77 -11.69
N ALA A 77 -19.31 2.13 -12.70
CA ALA A 77 -19.80 2.19 -14.07
C ALA A 77 -21.25 1.69 -14.21
N GLN A 78 -21.61 0.60 -13.52
CA GLN A 78 -22.99 0.10 -13.49
C GLN A 78 -23.94 1.12 -12.86
N ARG A 79 -23.56 1.71 -11.72
CA ARG A 79 -24.38 2.73 -11.06
C ARG A 79 -24.54 4.00 -11.90
N ILE A 80 -23.50 4.42 -12.61
CA ILE A 80 -23.59 5.56 -13.52
C ILE A 80 -24.60 5.26 -14.64
N ALA A 81 -24.54 4.08 -15.25
CA ALA A 81 -25.50 3.69 -16.29
C ALA A 81 -26.95 3.62 -15.77
N GLU A 82 -27.15 3.13 -14.54
CA GLU A 82 -28.46 3.14 -13.87
C GLU A 82 -28.95 4.57 -13.63
N LEU A 83 -28.08 5.46 -13.15
CA LEU A 83 -28.40 6.87 -12.93
C LEU A 83 -28.72 7.61 -14.23
N GLU A 84 -27.99 7.34 -15.32
CA GLU A 84 -28.28 7.90 -16.64
C GLU A 84 -29.65 7.47 -17.14
N THR A 85 -29.99 6.18 -16.99
CA THR A 85 -31.30 5.66 -17.36
C THR A 85 -32.42 6.29 -16.51
N ALA A 86 -32.20 6.41 -15.20
CA ALA A 86 -33.14 7.05 -14.29
C ALA A 86 -33.34 8.53 -14.61
N ASN A 87 -32.26 9.25 -14.96
CA ASN A 87 -32.33 10.65 -15.38
C ASN A 87 -33.13 10.83 -16.66
N GLN A 88 -32.92 9.98 -17.68
CA GLN A 88 -33.71 10.03 -18.91
C GLN A 88 -35.20 9.78 -18.65
N ALA A 89 -35.52 8.83 -17.77
CA ALA A 89 -36.90 8.57 -17.37
C ALA A 89 -37.52 9.76 -16.62
N LEU A 90 -36.75 10.42 -15.74
CA LEU A 90 -37.18 11.63 -15.04
C LEU A 90 -37.39 12.80 -16.00
N GLU A 91 -36.49 13.01 -16.97
CA GLU A 91 -36.63 14.05 -18.00
C GLU A 91 -37.90 13.84 -18.85
N GLN A 92 -38.19 12.59 -19.24
CA GLN A 92 -39.43 12.24 -19.94
C GLN A 92 -40.66 12.55 -19.09
N LEU A 93 -40.67 12.14 -17.82
CA LEU A 93 -41.77 12.42 -16.90
C LEU A 93 -41.99 13.93 -16.68
N ILE A 94 -40.91 14.70 -16.54
CA ILE A 94 -40.97 16.16 -16.42
C ILE A 94 -41.60 16.75 -17.67
N LYS A 95 -41.18 16.30 -18.86
CA LYS A 95 -41.75 16.76 -20.12
C LYS A 95 -43.25 16.42 -20.22
N GLU A 96 -43.62 15.18 -19.95
CA GLU A 96 -45.03 14.75 -19.95
C GLU A 96 -45.88 15.59 -18.99
N LYS A 97 -45.39 15.83 -17.77
CA LYS A 97 -46.09 16.67 -16.78
C LYS A 97 -46.18 18.13 -17.18
N SER A 98 -45.13 18.66 -17.82
CA SER A 98 -45.16 20.03 -18.37
C SER A 98 -46.13 20.15 -19.54
N ASP A 99 -46.18 19.16 -20.42
CA ASP A 99 -47.09 19.12 -21.56
C ASP A 99 -48.54 18.99 -21.07
N GLU A 100 -48.80 18.15 -20.06
CA GLU A 100 -50.10 18.01 -19.39
C GLU A 100 -50.54 19.34 -18.75
N ALA A 101 -49.66 20.02 -18.02
CA ALA A 101 -49.95 21.33 -17.42
C ALA A 101 -50.18 22.42 -18.47
N ASN A 102 -49.52 22.35 -19.63
CA ASN A 102 -49.74 23.30 -20.73
C ASN A 102 -51.02 23.02 -21.53
N ALA A 103 -51.42 21.75 -21.61
CA ALA A 103 -52.66 21.33 -22.27
C ALA A 103 -53.89 21.49 -21.38
N ASP A 104 -53.72 21.83 -20.09
CA ASP A 104 -54.81 22.09 -19.16
C ASP A 104 -55.62 23.32 -19.60
N PRO A 105 -56.90 23.16 -20.00
CA PRO A 105 -57.78 24.26 -20.39
C PRO A 105 -58.06 25.23 -19.24
N ASP A 106 -57.90 24.78 -17.99
CA ASP A 106 -58.12 25.55 -16.77
C ASP A 106 -56.80 26.11 -16.19
N ARG A 107 -55.65 26.00 -16.89
CA ARG A 107 -54.32 26.45 -16.40
C ARG A 107 -54.29 27.91 -15.94
N ASP A 108 -54.95 28.79 -16.70
CA ASP A 108 -55.02 30.22 -16.41
C ASP A 108 -56.33 30.61 -15.71
N ARG A 109 -57.19 29.63 -15.39
CA ARG A 109 -58.44 29.85 -14.68
C ARG A 109 -58.13 30.06 -13.20
N VAL A 110 -58.39 31.26 -12.69
CA VAL A 110 -58.29 31.57 -11.27
C VAL A 110 -59.26 30.66 -10.50
N SER A 111 -58.73 29.61 -9.87
CA SER A 111 -59.51 28.58 -9.15
C SER A 111 -60.12 29.09 -7.85
N LEU A 112 -59.69 30.26 -7.39
CA LEU A 112 -60.31 31.02 -6.31
C LEU A 112 -60.90 32.29 -6.91
N SER A 113 -62.22 32.32 -7.12
CA SER A 113 -62.86 33.61 -7.33
C SER A 113 -62.56 34.51 -6.12
N ASP A 114 -62.48 35.83 -6.33
CA ASP A 114 -62.35 36.83 -5.25
C ASP A 114 -63.39 36.64 -4.11
N GLY A 115 -64.50 35.94 -4.40
CA GLY A 115 -65.53 35.56 -3.42
C GLY A 115 -65.37 34.19 -2.75
N SER A 116 -64.35 33.39 -3.09
CA SER A 116 -64.15 32.03 -2.55
C SER A 116 -63.43 32.00 -1.19
N GLY A 117 -63.05 33.18 -0.68
CA GLY A 117 -62.72 33.36 0.74
C GLY A 117 -63.97 33.16 1.59
N MET A 118 -64.40 31.92 1.77
CA MET A 118 -65.45 31.55 2.71
C MET A 118 -64.98 32.02 4.10
N ARG A 119 -65.53 33.14 4.58
CA ARG A 119 -65.36 33.56 5.97
C ARG A 119 -66.04 32.49 6.81
N ILE A 120 -65.24 31.64 7.46
CA ILE A 120 -65.67 30.58 8.39
C ILE A 120 -66.45 31.16 9.61
N ASP A 121 -66.63 32.47 9.69
CA ASP A 121 -67.13 33.21 10.85
C ASP A 121 -68.49 33.90 10.64
N ALA A 122 -69.33 33.41 9.72
CA ALA A 122 -70.74 33.80 9.69
C ALA A 122 -71.57 32.84 10.54
N ILE A 123 -71.50 33.01 11.85
CA ILE A 123 -72.51 32.50 12.78
C ILE A 123 -73.76 33.39 12.62
N HIS A 124 -74.84 32.82 12.10
CA HIS A 124 -76.21 33.33 12.18
C HIS A 124 -77.01 32.48 13.17
#